data_AF-A0A2V2S0B7-F1
#
_entry.id   AF-A0A2V2S0B7-F1
#
_cell.length_a   1.000
_cell.length_b   1.000
_cell.length_c   1.000
_cell.angle_alpha   90.00
_cell.angle_beta   90.00
_cell.angle_gamma   90.00
#
_symmetry.space_group_name_H-M   'P 1'
#
loop_
_entity.id
_entity.type
_entity.pdbx_description
1 polymer ?
#
loop_
_entity_poly.entity_id
_entity_poly.type
_entity_poly.pdbx_seq_one_letter_code
_entity_poly.pdbx_strand_id
1 'polypeptide(L)'
;MRFHNGGSGIEVKIGKNKQRGKARRFVPMTSNLKAWLKPHAKESGPVWAWSEPQFHVRVRELIPLAEAALQKKLPKASLERKDNAMRHSFITYRVADVKDVNQVALESGNSSTIIFSNYRAVKTEQDARRWFAIKPK
;
A
#
# COMPACT_ATOMS: atom_id res chain seq x y z
N MET A 1 2.36 15.71 -4.23
CA MET A 1 2.25 15.20 -2.84
C MET A 1 2.53 16.40 -1.94
N ARG A 2 1.58 16.88 -1.13
CA ARG A 2 1.84 18.01 -0.21
C ARG A 2 2.06 17.44 1.19
N PHE A 3 3.24 17.71 1.76
CA PHE A 3 3.55 17.42 3.16
C PHE A 3 2.98 18.58 3.99
N HIS A 4 2.09 18.31 4.95
CA HIS A 4 1.62 19.31 5.91
C HIS A 4 2.35 19.11 7.24
N ASN A 5 2.73 20.23 7.88
CA ASN A 5 3.33 20.40 9.21
C ASN A 5 3.57 19.11 10.01
N GLY A 6 4.82 18.63 10.07
CA GLY A 6 5.21 17.56 11.02
C GLY A 6 5.21 16.11 10.51
N GLY A 7 5.13 15.87 9.20
CA GLY A 7 5.89 14.76 8.56
C GLY A 7 5.50 13.29 8.81
N SER A 8 4.22 12.93 8.98
CA SER A 8 3.85 11.53 9.28
C SER A 8 2.89 10.83 8.30
N GLY A 9 2.44 11.44 7.20
CA GLY A 9 1.53 10.76 6.28
C GLY A 9 1.25 11.44 4.94
N ILE A 10 0.46 10.74 4.12
CA ILE A 10 0.08 11.07 2.75
C ILE A 10 -1.39 11.42 2.74
N GLU A 11 -1.71 12.62 2.28
CA GLU A 11 -3.10 13.00 2.00
C GLU A 11 -3.53 12.45 0.64
N VAL A 12 -4.61 11.67 0.61
CA VAL A 12 -5.19 11.11 -0.60
C VAL A 12 -6.55 11.74 -0.85
N LYS A 13 -6.74 12.31 -2.05
CA LYS A 13 -7.97 12.96 -2.51
C LYS A 13 -8.48 12.31 -3.79
N ILE A 14 -9.64 11.67 -3.75
CA ILE A 14 -10.25 10.90 -4.85
C ILE A 14 -11.69 11.37 -5.08
N GLY A 15 -12.17 11.32 -6.33
CA GLY A 15 -13.55 11.64 -6.69
C GLY A 15 -13.80 13.12 -7.00
N LYS A 16 -15.05 13.45 -7.34
CA LYS A 16 -15.47 14.81 -7.73
C LYS A 16 -15.45 15.78 -6.55
N ASN A 17 -15.97 15.36 -5.40
CA ASN A 17 -15.95 16.17 -4.16
C ASN A 17 -14.79 15.74 -3.25
N LYS A 18 -13.65 16.43 -3.39
CA LYS A 18 -12.38 16.08 -2.72
C LYS A 18 -12.23 16.65 -1.30
N GLN A 19 -13.29 17.25 -0.76
CA GLN A 19 -13.20 18.03 0.48
C GLN A 19 -13.49 17.21 1.75
N ARG A 20 -14.35 16.19 1.68
CA ARG A 20 -14.85 15.45 2.86
C ARG A 20 -15.14 13.97 2.58
N GLY A 21 -15.27 13.17 3.65
CA GLY A 21 -15.65 11.76 3.59
C GLY A 21 -14.58 10.83 3.00
N LYS A 22 -14.96 9.66 2.50
CA LYS A 22 -14.03 8.66 1.90
C LYS A 22 -13.18 9.21 0.74
N ALA A 23 -13.63 10.31 0.14
CA ALA A 23 -12.94 11.04 -0.92
C ALA A 23 -11.67 11.76 -0.43
N ARG A 24 -11.51 12.02 0.86
CA ARG A 24 -10.31 12.60 1.45
C ARG A 24 -9.87 11.78 2.65
N ARG A 25 -8.67 11.21 2.61
CA ARG A 25 -8.11 10.42 3.71
C ARG A 25 -6.65 10.71 3.94
N PHE A 26 -6.19 10.46 5.16
CA PHE A 26 -4.80 10.53 5.53
C PHE A 26 -4.27 9.11 5.73
N VAL A 27 -3.18 8.78 5.05
CA VAL A 27 -2.54 7.48 5.11
C VAL A 27 -1.20 7.65 5.83
N PRO A 28 -0.92 6.92 6.92
CA PRO A 28 0.36 7.05 7.59
C PRO A 28 1.50 6.63 6.67
N MET A 29 2.60 7.37 6.74
CA MET A 29 3.80 7.03 6.01
C MET A 29 4.66 6.12 6.87
N THR A 30 4.44 4.81 6.73
CA THR A 30 5.19 3.78 7.45
C THR A 30 6.69 3.88 7.15
N SER A 31 7.52 3.38 8.07
CA SER A 31 8.98 3.50 7.97
C SER A 31 9.55 2.86 6.70
N ASN A 32 8.98 1.75 6.23
CA ASN A 32 9.36 1.16 4.95
C ASN A 32 8.95 2.02 3.75
N LEU A 33 7.73 2.56 3.74
CA LEU A 33 7.27 3.45 2.68
C LEU A 33 8.15 4.70 2.59
N LYS A 34 8.53 5.28 3.74
CA LYS A 34 9.50 6.39 3.80
C LYS A 34 10.82 6.00 3.12
N ALA A 35 11.35 4.81 3.42
CA ALA A 35 12.60 4.34 2.83
C ALA A 35 12.50 4.20 1.30
N TRP A 36 11.40 3.64 0.78
CA TRP A 36 11.17 3.50 -0.66
C TRP A 36 11.00 4.85 -1.37
N LEU A 37 10.37 5.84 -0.72
CA LEU A 37 10.11 7.14 -1.33
C LEU A 37 11.30 8.11 -1.23
N LYS A 38 12.18 7.95 -0.24
CA LYS A 38 13.29 8.86 0.04
C LYS A 38 14.16 9.16 -1.20
N PRO A 39 14.59 8.17 -2.02
CA PRO A 39 15.39 8.44 -3.22
C PRO A 39 14.64 9.20 -4.31
N HIS A 40 13.31 9.22 -4.25
CA HIS A 40 12.44 9.87 -5.24
C HIS A 40 11.78 11.15 -4.69
N ALA A 41 12.22 11.61 -3.52
CA ALA A 41 11.70 12.81 -2.90
C ALA A 41 12.03 14.04 -3.75
N LYS A 42 11.03 14.91 -3.93
CA LYS A 42 11.13 16.16 -4.66
C LYS A 42 10.52 17.25 -3.79
N GLU A 43 10.99 18.49 -3.95
CA GLU A 43 10.39 19.65 -3.27
C GLU A 43 8.93 19.82 -3.66
N SER A 44 8.61 19.62 -4.94
CA SER A 44 7.25 19.69 -5.44
C SER A 44 7.02 18.77 -6.66
N GLY A 45 5.76 18.70 -7.11
CA GLY A 45 5.36 17.90 -8.26
C GLY A 45 5.04 16.43 -7.95
N PRO A 46 4.84 15.62 -9.00
CA PRO A 46 4.51 14.21 -8.85
C PRO A 46 5.75 13.33 -8.65
N VAL A 47 5.61 12.33 -7.77
CA VAL A 47 6.57 11.21 -7.68
C VAL A 47 6.43 10.33 -8.94
N TRP A 48 5.20 10.03 -9.34
CA TRP A 48 4.86 9.33 -10.56
C TRP A 48 4.37 10.31 -11.63
N ALA A 49 5.19 10.57 -12.65
CA ALA A 49 4.92 11.60 -13.65
C ALA A 49 3.88 11.20 -14.70
N TRP A 50 3.48 9.93 -14.73
CA TRP A 50 2.59 9.34 -15.73
C TRP A 50 1.16 9.17 -15.21
N SER A 51 0.26 8.73 -16.06
CA SER A 51 -1.14 8.48 -15.70
C SER A 51 -1.33 7.22 -14.85
N GLU A 52 -2.49 7.08 -14.21
CA GLU A 52 -2.88 5.86 -13.49
C GLU A 52 -2.97 4.62 -14.41
N PRO A 53 -3.56 4.69 -15.62
CA PRO A 53 -3.50 3.57 -16.56
C PRO A 53 -2.06 3.11 -16.86
N GLN A 54 -1.14 4.05 -17.03
CA GLN A 54 0.28 3.73 -17.24
C GLN A 54 0.90 3.05 -16.03
N PHE A 55 0.54 3.45 -14.80
CA PHE A 55 0.96 2.75 -13.59
C PHE A 55 0.52 1.26 -13.63
N HIS A 56 -0.72 0.98 -14.00
CA HIS A 56 -1.21 -0.39 -14.09
C HIS A 56 -0.57 -1.21 -15.21
N VAL A 57 -0.21 -0.58 -16.34
CA VAL A 57 0.59 -1.23 -17.39
C VAL A 57 1.96 -1.62 -16.84
N ARG A 58 2.68 -0.69 -16.21
CA ARG A 58 4.01 -0.96 -15.65
C ARG A 58 4.00 -2.01 -14.55
N VAL A 59 3.00 -2.00 -13.67
CA VAL A 59 2.84 -3.06 -12.67
C VAL A 59 2.67 -4.43 -13.34
N ARG A 60 1.91 -4.53 -14.44
CA ARG A 60 1.74 -5.78 -15.18
C ARG A 60 3.06 -6.27 -15.79
N GLU A 61 3.87 -5.36 -16.34
CA GLU A 61 5.19 -5.68 -16.89
C GLU A 61 6.17 -6.20 -15.82
N LEU A 62 6.02 -5.77 -14.57
CA LEU A 62 6.89 -6.19 -13.46
C LEU A 62 6.58 -7.59 -12.91
N ILE A 63 5.36 -8.11 -13.11
CA ILE A 63 4.95 -9.44 -12.60
C ILE A 63 5.87 -10.56 -13.09
N PRO A 64 6.12 -10.76 -14.40
CA PRO A 64 7.00 -11.84 -14.87
C PRO A 64 8.45 -11.68 -14.37
N LEU A 65 8.92 -10.45 -14.22
CA LEU A 65 10.26 -10.18 -13.67
C LEU A 65 10.34 -10.56 -12.19
N ALA A 66 9.29 -10.24 -11.42
CA ALA A 66 9.18 -10.62 -10.02
C ALA A 66 9.07 -12.14 -9.85
N GLU A 67 8.29 -12.81 -10.70
CA GLU A 67 8.18 -14.27 -10.72
C GLU A 67 9.51 -14.95 -11.05
N ALA A 68 10.21 -14.50 -12.09
CA ALA A 68 11.54 -15.02 -12.43
C ALA A 68 12.54 -14.81 -11.27
N ALA A 69 12.52 -13.65 -10.62
CA ALA A 69 13.36 -13.38 -9.45
C ALA A 69 12.99 -14.26 -8.24
N LEU A 70 11.71 -14.57 -8.06
CA LEU A 70 11.22 -15.49 -7.03
C LEU A 70 11.67 -16.92 -7.30
N GLN A 71 11.52 -17.40 -8.54
CA GLN A 71 11.89 -18.75 -8.96
C GLN A 71 13.39 -19.04 -8.85
N LYS A 72 14.25 -18.02 -9.01
CA LYS A 72 15.69 -18.14 -8.72
C LYS A 72 15.99 -18.56 -7.28
N LYS A 73 15.10 -18.26 -6.34
CA LYS A 73 15.24 -18.62 -4.91
C LYS A 73 14.36 -19.79 -4.51
N LEU A 74 13.19 -19.91 -5.15
CA LEU A 74 12.17 -20.92 -4.87
C LEU A 74 11.69 -21.48 -6.21
N PRO A 75 12.37 -22.50 -6.79
CA PRO A 75 12.13 -22.96 -8.16
C PRO A 75 10.69 -23.37 -8.49
N LYS A 76 9.91 -23.78 -7.48
CA LYS A 76 8.51 -24.20 -7.62
C LYS A 76 7.49 -23.09 -7.29
N ALA A 77 7.96 -21.89 -6.95
CA ALA A 77 7.07 -20.79 -6.62
C ALA A 77 6.47 -20.18 -7.90
N SER A 78 5.19 -19.84 -7.82
CA SER A 78 4.47 -19.08 -8.84
C SER A 78 3.91 -17.80 -8.23
N LEU A 79 3.81 -16.75 -9.04
CA LEU A 79 3.23 -15.48 -8.62
C LEU A 79 1.90 -15.27 -9.33
N GLU A 80 0.82 -15.73 -8.69
CA GLU A 80 -0.54 -15.51 -9.22
C GLU A 80 -0.89 -14.02 -9.20
N ARG A 81 -1.30 -13.49 -10.35
CA ARG A 81 -1.85 -12.14 -10.42
C ARG A 81 -3.25 -12.13 -9.82
N LYS A 82 -3.43 -11.38 -8.74
CA LYS A 82 -4.75 -11.06 -8.19
C LYS A 82 -5.05 -9.58 -8.36
N ASP A 83 -6.26 -9.27 -8.82
CA ASP A 83 -6.71 -7.89 -8.88
C ASP A 83 -6.78 -7.31 -7.46
N ASN A 84 -6.35 -6.05 -7.32
CA ASN A 84 -6.31 -5.33 -6.05
C ASN A 84 -5.42 -6.00 -4.95
N ALA A 85 -4.52 -6.93 -5.31
CA ALA A 85 -3.67 -7.68 -4.39
C ALA A 85 -2.84 -6.78 -3.44
N MET A 86 -2.32 -5.67 -3.96
CA MET A 86 -1.50 -4.73 -3.17
C MET A 86 -2.31 -4.09 -2.04
N ARG A 87 -3.52 -3.58 -2.34
CA ARG A 87 -4.41 -3.01 -1.31
C ARG A 87 -4.85 -4.09 -0.33
N HIS A 88 -5.16 -5.28 -0.84
CA HIS A 88 -5.58 -6.39 0.01
C HIS A 88 -4.49 -6.76 1.02
N SER A 89 -3.25 -6.93 0.53
CA SER A 89 -2.09 -7.25 1.37
C SER A 89 -1.87 -6.18 2.43
N PHE A 90 -1.86 -4.90 2.04
CA PHE A 90 -1.69 -3.80 2.99
C PHE A 90 -2.75 -3.83 4.09
N ILE A 91 -4.04 -3.96 3.76
CA ILE A 91 -5.11 -3.99 4.78
C ILE A 91 -4.94 -5.18 5.72
N THR A 92 -4.68 -6.37 5.18
CA THR A 92 -4.49 -7.58 5.99
C THR A 92 -3.35 -7.40 7.00
N TYR A 93 -2.16 -6.99 6.54
CA TYR A 93 -1.02 -6.82 7.43
C TYR A 93 -1.19 -5.63 8.37
N ARG A 94 -1.81 -4.53 7.91
CA ARG A 94 -2.05 -3.35 8.74
C ARG A 94 -3.01 -3.65 9.88
N VAL A 95 -4.09 -4.41 9.64
CA VAL A 95 -5.00 -4.85 10.71
C VAL A 95 -4.27 -5.70 11.74
N ALA A 96 -3.39 -6.62 11.30
CA ALA A 96 -2.60 -7.44 12.21
C ALA A 96 -1.56 -6.63 13.03
N ASP A 97 -1.02 -5.56 12.43
CA ASP A 97 -0.05 -4.64 13.05
C ASP A 97 -0.71 -3.73 14.11
N VAL A 98 -1.73 -2.96 13.73
CA VAL A 98 -2.32 -1.95 14.62
C VAL A 98 -3.49 -2.46 15.47
N LYS A 99 -4.07 -3.62 15.10
CA LYS A 99 -5.23 -4.23 15.76
C LYS A 99 -6.45 -3.30 15.90
N ASP A 100 -6.54 -2.27 15.06
CA ASP A 100 -7.64 -1.32 14.98
C ASP A 100 -8.24 -1.30 13.57
N VAL A 101 -9.42 -1.91 13.42
CA VAL A 101 -10.14 -1.99 12.15
C VAL A 101 -10.69 -0.64 11.70
N ASN A 102 -11.10 0.22 12.63
CA ASN A 102 -11.67 1.52 12.29
C ASN A 102 -10.58 2.45 11.75
N GLN A 103 -9.40 2.43 12.37
CA GLN A 103 -8.22 3.11 11.85
C GLN A 103 -7.92 2.65 10.42
N VAL A 104 -7.80 1.34 10.19
CA VAL A 104 -7.47 0.83 8.84
C VAL A 104 -8.56 1.13 7.81
N ALA A 105 -9.84 1.16 8.23
CA ALA A 105 -10.94 1.57 7.36
C ALA A 105 -10.75 3.00 6.84
N LEU A 106 -10.35 3.93 7.72
CA LEU A 106 -10.04 5.31 7.35
C LEU A 106 -8.80 5.40 6.45
N GLU A 107 -7.72 4.69 6.79
CA GLU A 107 -6.47 4.66 6.01
C GLU A 107 -6.71 4.12 4.58
N SER A 108 -7.48 3.04 4.45
CA SER A 108 -7.67 2.36 3.17
C SER A 108 -8.85 2.90 2.36
N GLY A 109 -9.75 3.68 2.96
CA GLY A 109 -11.01 4.12 2.35
C GLY A 109 -12.06 3.01 2.24
N ASN A 110 -12.00 1.98 3.07
CA ASN A 110 -13.03 0.92 3.16
C ASN A 110 -14.03 1.20 4.29
N SER A 111 -15.09 0.40 4.40
CA SER A 111 -15.87 0.35 5.64
C SER A 111 -15.25 -0.67 6.61
N SER A 112 -15.41 -0.43 7.90
CA SER A 112 -15.03 -1.39 8.95
C SER A 112 -15.71 -2.74 8.73
N THR A 113 -16.98 -2.76 8.32
CA THR A 113 -17.73 -3.98 7.96
C THR A 113 -17.01 -4.80 6.88
N ILE A 114 -16.56 -4.18 5.79
CA ILE A 114 -15.82 -4.87 4.71
C ILE A 114 -14.46 -5.36 5.21
N ILE A 115 -13.82 -4.61 6.12
CA ILE A 115 -12.56 -5.05 6.71
C ILE A 115 -12.78 -6.28 7.61
N PHE A 116 -13.84 -6.25 8.44
CA PHE A 116 -14.19 -7.38 9.30
C PHE A 116 -14.52 -8.64 8.51
N SER A 117 -15.27 -8.54 7.41
CA SER A 117 -15.67 -9.70 6.62
C SER A 117 -14.52 -10.34 5.87
N ASN A 118 -13.59 -9.54 5.33
CA ASN A 118 -12.63 -10.03 4.34
C ASN A 118 -11.18 -10.13 4.86
N TYR A 119 -10.86 -9.55 6.03
CA TYR A 119 -9.45 -9.35 6.43
C TYR A 119 -9.12 -9.76 7.87
N ARG A 120 -10.10 -10.10 8.71
CA ARG A 120 -9.84 -10.49 10.11
C ARG A 120 -9.18 -11.88 10.15
N ALA A 121 -8.13 -12.02 10.98
CA ALA A 121 -7.44 -13.27 11.33
C ALA A 121 -6.65 -14.00 10.22
N VAL A 122 -6.34 -13.36 9.08
CA VAL A 122 -5.57 -14.01 8.00
C VAL A 122 -4.06 -14.07 8.28
N LYS A 123 -3.52 -13.14 9.07
CA LYS A 123 -2.08 -13.01 9.34
C LYS A 123 -1.79 -12.66 10.79
N THR A 124 -0.63 -13.10 11.27
CA THR A 124 -0.16 -12.77 12.62
C THR A 124 0.51 -11.40 12.66
N GLU A 125 0.66 -10.84 13.86
CA GLU A 125 1.44 -9.63 14.08
C GLU A 125 2.90 -9.82 13.63
N GLN A 126 3.46 -11.03 13.81
CA GLN A 126 4.81 -11.34 13.35
C GLN A 126 4.92 -11.28 11.81
N ASP A 127 3.91 -11.77 11.08
CA ASP A 127 3.88 -11.67 9.62
C ASP A 127 3.80 -10.20 9.17
N ALA A 128 2.99 -9.39 9.87
CA ALA A 128 2.90 -7.96 9.58
C ALA A 128 4.25 -7.25 9.79
N ARG A 129 4.93 -7.53 10.91
CA ARG A 129 6.29 -7.00 11.17
C ARG A 129 7.26 -7.38 10.06
N ARG A 130 7.25 -8.64 9.60
CA ARG A 130 8.10 -9.09 8.47
C ARG A 130 7.76 -8.35 7.18
N TRP A 131 6.48 -8.17 6.89
CA TRP A 131 6.03 -7.46 5.68
C TRP A 131 6.43 -5.98 5.70
N PHE A 132 6.21 -5.28 6.82
CA PHE A 132 6.61 -3.88 6.99
C PHE A 132 8.12 -3.68 7.18
N ALA A 133 8.91 -4.75 7.37
CA ALA A 133 10.37 -4.69 7.38
C ALA A 133 10.99 -4.66 5.97
N ILE A 134 10.23 -4.97 4.91
CA ILE A 134 10.72 -4.97 3.53
C ILE A 134 11.09 -3.54 3.10
N LYS A 135 12.38 -3.32 2.82
CA LYS A 135 12.98 -2.03 2.46
C LYS A 135 13.82 -2.18 1.17
N PRO A 136 14.12 -1.07 0.46
CA PRO A 136 15.10 -1.10 -0.61
C PRO A 136 16.45 -1.59 -0.08
N LYS A 137 17.20 -2.28 -0.94
CA LYS A 137 18.58 -2.68 -0.67
C LYS A 137 19.54 -1.51 -0.87
#